data_AF-A0A9W5Z3D7-F1
#
_entry.id   AF-A0A9W5Z3D7-F1
#
_cell.length_a   1.000
_cell.length_b   1.000
_cell.length_c   1.000
_cell.angle_alpha   90.00
_cell.angle_beta   90.00
_cell.angle_gamma   90.00
#
_symmetry.space_group_name_H-M   'P 1'
#
loop_
_entity.id
_entity.type
_entity.pdbx_description
1 polymer ?
#
loop_
_entity_poly.entity_id
_entity_poly.type
_entity_poly.pdbx_seq_one_letter_code
_entity_poly.pdbx_strand_id
1 'polypeptide(L)'
;MPTIYNEGHGREAWDSSIDLSRTVGWFTTMCPLHVGDGSDLLDTLKRVKDTRRHLSSKSRSYFAESLLHPEGKDGDTFSIPLEILFNYLGQLQQLERDDSLFQHYGEAFNAETFEMAGDMGSKTPRFALFEISALIIKDKLQLSFTYNKHMQKEHRIKGWISECKQVLEHMSRFESFTPEPTLSDCPLLPITYDGLNSMVKRTFPKIGIDSWGQVEEVYPCSPVQEGILLSQLRDPEEYLFHVVFEVHPSEGKVDVSKLRKAWSVVVSRHPVLRSVFIDSNYKGGSFDQVVVKSLDDEVIEFQCPESDAMGTLEEIKLRDINAERSMKLPHQMTLCKTASGRVLFKIEMNHAIIDGGSVDLLLRDLALAYSDQLSAGTGPLFSDYVKYIREQSQEEAVAHWVKYLSGVRPCHLLLSSKKGGSHQLGERMISFERFPELQKFCEENSVTLANLTLCAWAIVLQNCTGSDDVCFGYPSAGRDSP
;
A
#
# COMPACT_ATOMS: atom_id res chain seq x y z
N MET A 1 -23.17 22.48 -4.98
CA MET A 1 -24.05 21.53 -5.68
C MET A 1 -25.00 20.86 -4.67
N PRO A 2 -26.20 20.41 -5.06
CA PRO A 2 -27.05 19.60 -4.18
C PRO A 2 -26.35 18.29 -3.80
N THR A 3 -26.66 17.75 -2.64
CA THR A 3 -26.10 16.45 -2.21
C THR A 3 -26.83 15.32 -2.92
N ILE A 4 -26.08 14.46 -3.62
CA ILE A 4 -26.62 13.25 -4.25
C ILE A 4 -26.41 12.09 -3.30
N TYR A 5 -27.49 11.44 -2.87
CA TYR A 5 -27.42 10.22 -2.10
C TYR A 5 -27.39 9.03 -3.05
N ASN A 6 -26.39 8.17 -2.92
CA ASN A 6 -26.32 6.94 -3.68
C ASN A 6 -27.01 5.82 -2.89
N GLU A 7 -28.06 5.24 -3.48
CA GLU A 7 -28.73 4.05 -2.98
C GLU A 7 -27.95 2.79 -3.41
N GLY A 8 -27.72 1.87 -2.47
CA GLY A 8 -27.24 0.53 -2.73
C GLY A 8 -28.22 -0.52 -2.22
N HIS A 9 -28.15 -1.74 -2.72
CA HIS A 9 -29.04 -2.83 -2.31
C HIS A 9 -28.72 -3.41 -0.92
N GLY A 10 -27.61 -2.99 -0.29
CA GLY A 10 -27.19 -3.38 1.06
C GLY A 10 -26.64 -4.79 1.23
N ARG A 11 -26.43 -5.52 0.11
CA ARG A 11 -25.98 -6.94 0.07
C ARG A 11 -24.58 -7.05 -0.54
N GLU A 12 -23.62 -6.31 -0.01
CA GLU A 12 -22.23 -6.28 -0.51
C GLU A 12 -21.32 -7.09 0.43
N ALA A 13 -20.55 -8.05 -0.06
CA ALA A 13 -19.61 -8.78 0.80
C ALA A 13 -18.45 -7.84 1.18
N TRP A 14 -18.08 -7.82 2.47
CA TRP A 14 -16.94 -7.01 2.94
C TRP A 14 -15.64 -7.80 3.06
N ASP A 15 -15.72 -9.12 2.99
CA ASP A 15 -14.59 -10.02 2.79
C ASP A 15 -15.06 -11.27 2.02
N SER A 16 -14.11 -12.07 1.57
CA SER A 16 -14.36 -13.27 0.75
C SER A 16 -14.94 -14.45 1.54
N SER A 17 -15.03 -14.37 2.86
CA SER A 17 -15.65 -15.42 3.69
C SER A 17 -17.18 -15.36 3.70
N ILE A 18 -17.76 -14.26 3.21
CA ILE A 18 -19.21 -14.01 3.25
C ILE A 18 -19.87 -14.49 1.96
N ASP A 19 -20.58 -15.62 2.05
CA ASP A 19 -21.43 -16.12 0.97
C ASP A 19 -22.84 -15.49 1.02
N LEU A 20 -23.14 -14.65 0.03
CA LEU A 20 -24.43 -13.96 -0.10
C LEU A 20 -25.42 -14.71 -1.01
N SER A 21 -25.04 -15.88 -1.55
CA SER A 21 -25.86 -16.65 -2.50
C SER A 21 -27.22 -17.07 -1.94
N ARG A 22 -27.32 -17.24 -0.62
CA ARG A 22 -28.56 -17.64 0.09
C ARG A 22 -29.32 -16.46 0.70
N THR A 23 -28.82 -15.23 0.53
CA THR A 23 -29.44 -14.03 1.11
C THR A 23 -30.48 -13.45 0.15
N VAL A 24 -31.75 -13.51 0.53
CA VAL A 24 -32.89 -12.98 -0.24
C VAL A 24 -33.37 -11.68 0.39
N GLY A 25 -33.53 -10.64 -0.42
CA GLY A 25 -34.07 -9.34 0.01
C GLY A 25 -33.28 -8.14 -0.52
N TRP A 26 -33.90 -6.97 -0.40
CA TRP A 26 -33.29 -5.65 -0.64
C TRP A 26 -33.20 -4.93 0.71
N PHE A 27 -31.99 -4.62 1.17
CA PHE A 27 -31.76 -4.11 2.52
C PHE A 27 -31.58 -2.59 2.58
N THR A 28 -31.37 -1.95 1.42
CA THR A 28 -31.13 -0.52 1.23
C THR A 28 -29.97 0.05 2.05
N THR A 29 -29.03 0.69 1.37
CA THR A 29 -28.05 1.60 1.98
C THR A 29 -28.12 2.94 1.29
N MET A 30 -28.05 4.03 2.04
CA MET A 30 -27.97 5.37 1.46
C MET A 30 -26.75 6.09 2.01
N CYS A 31 -25.90 6.59 1.11
CA CYS A 31 -24.71 7.34 1.48
C CYS A 31 -24.63 8.63 0.67
N PRO A 32 -24.37 9.79 1.30
CA PRO A 32 -24.17 11.03 0.57
C PRO A 32 -22.89 10.93 -0.24
N LEU A 33 -22.97 11.30 -1.51
CA LEU A 33 -21.85 11.46 -2.41
C LEU A 33 -21.61 12.96 -2.58
N HIS A 34 -20.61 13.48 -1.85
CA HIS A 34 -20.16 14.85 -2.02
C HIS A 34 -18.95 14.88 -2.94
N VAL A 35 -19.09 15.56 -4.08
CA VAL A 35 -18.01 15.75 -5.03
C VAL A 35 -17.84 17.26 -5.24
N GLY A 36 -16.63 17.76 -4.98
CA GLY A 36 -16.29 19.15 -5.26
C GLY A 36 -16.38 19.47 -6.75
N ASP A 37 -16.52 20.75 -7.08
CA ASP A 37 -16.64 21.19 -8.47
C ASP A 37 -15.40 20.75 -9.27
N GLY A 38 -15.62 19.90 -10.28
CA GLY A 38 -14.57 19.47 -11.21
C GLY A 38 -14.29 20.56 -12.24
N SER A 39 -13.07 20.61 -12.77
CA SER A 39 -12.71 21.59 -13.81
C SER A 39 -13.41 21.33 -15.14
N ASP A 40 -13.67 20.05 -15.43
CA ASP A 40 -14.36 19.57 -16.61
C ASP A 40 -15.09 18.25 -16.33
N LEU A 41 -15.73 17.68 -17.36
CA LEU A 41 -16.50 16.44 -17.23
C LEU A 41 -15.63 15.22 -16.86
N LEU A 42 -14.40 15.15 -17.37
CA LEU A 42 -13.49 14.04 -17.10
C LEU A 42 -12.97 14.10 -15.66
N ASP A 43 -12.57 15.29 -15.19
CA ASP A 43 -12.18 15.53 -13.80
C ASP A 43 -13.33 15.21 -12.85
N THR A 44 -14.55 15.66 -13.17
CA THR A 44 -15.76 15.34 -12.41
C THR A 44 -15.99 13.83 -12.34
N LEU A 45 -15.86 13.11 -13.47
CA LEU A 45 -16.02 11.66 -13.54
C LEU A 45 -15.01 10.92 -12.66
N LYS A 46 -13.73 11.32 -12.71
CA LYS A 46 -12.67 10.75 -11.87
C LYS A 46 -13.01 10.92 -10.39
N ARG A 47 -13.38 12.14 -9.97
CA ARG A 47 -13.73 12.45 -8.58
C ARG A 47 -14.95 11.67 -8.09
N VAL A 48 -16.01 11.58 -8.91
CA VAL A 48 -17.21 10.78 -8.61
C VAL A 48 -16.84 9.31 -8.44
N LYS A 49 -16.06 8.74 -9.37
CA LYS A 49 -15.60 7.35 -9.32
C LYS A 49 -14.82 7.06 -8.04
N ASP A 50 -13.82 7.87 -7.72
CA ASP A 50 -12.95 7.65 -6.56
C ASP A 50 -13.69 7.86 -5.25
N THR A 51 -14.55 8.89 -5.16
CA THR A 51 -15.41 9.13 -3.99
C THR A 51 -16.34 7.94 -3.75
N ARG A 52 -17.00 7.44 -4.82
CA ARG A 52 -17.89 6.27 -4.72
C ARG A 52 -17.15 5.02 -4.25
N ARG A 53 -15.95 4.75 -4.78
CA ARG A 53 -15.12 3.60 -4.37
C ARG A 53 -14.63 3.71 -2.93
N HIS A 54 -14.30 4.91 -2.47
CA HIS A 54 -13.94 5.14 -1.07
C HIS A 54 -15.13 4.90 -0.12
N LEU A 55 -16.35 5.28 -0.55
CA LEU A 55 -17.55 5.16 0.26
C LEU A 55 -18.19 3.76 0.23
N SER A 56 -18.00 2.95 -0.82
CA SER A 56 -18.70 1.67 -0.95
C SER A 56 -18.45 0.74 0.24
N SER A 57 -17.21 0.66 0.74
CA SER A 57 -16.87 -0.16 1.92
C SER A 57 -17.47 0.36 3.23
N LYS A 58 -17.84 1.64 3.30
CA LYS A 58 -18.34 2.33 4.51
C LYS A 58 -19.83 2.65 4.47
N SER A 59 -20.48 2.49 3.31
CA SER A 59 -21.86 2.91 3.06
C SER A 59 -22.86 2.32 4.07
N ARG A 60 -22.68 1.05 4.44
CA ARG A 60 -23.49 0.38 5.46
C ARG A 60 -23.29 0.95 6.85
N SER A 61 -22.04 1.07 7.29
CA SER A 61 -21.72 1.57 8.63
C SER A 61 -22.23 3.00 8.78
N TYR A 62 -22.02 3.83 7.77
CA TYR A 62 -22.57 5.18 7.70
C TYR A 62 -24.10 5.18 7.80
N PHE A 63 -24.79 4.38 6.99
CA PHE A 63 -26.25 4.37 6.97
C PHE A 63 -26.82 3.83 8.30
N ALA A 64 -26.23 2.77 8.86
CA ALA A 64 -26.63 2.24 10.16
C ALA A 64 -26.42 3.27 11.29
N GLU A 65 -25.27 3.96 11.31
CA GLU A 65 -24.98 5.00 12.31
C GLU A 65 -25.98 6.16 12.23
N SER A 66 -26.27 6.65 11.02
CA SER A 66 -27.22 7.75 10.81
C SER A 66 -28.67 7.41 11.19
N LEU A 67 -29.04 6.12 11.24
CA LEU A 67 -30.36 5.66 11.68
C LEU A 67 -30.42 5.29 13.17
N LEU A 68 -29.35 4.70 13.73
CA LEU A 68 -29.34 4.13 15.07
C LEU A 68 -28.83 5.11 16.16
N HIS A 69 -28.13 6.18 15.78
CA HIS A 69 -27.62 7.19 16.70
C HIS A 69 -28.16 8.60 16.44
N PRO A 70 -29.49 8.84 16.53
CA PRO A 70 -30.07 10.17 16.36
C PRO A 70 -29.69 11.18 17.46
N GLU A 71 -29.05 10.76 18.57
CA GLU A 71 -28.63 11.61 19.70
C GLU A 71 -27.10 11.78 19.85
N GLY A 72 -26.32 11.61 18.78
CA GLY A 72 -24.89 11.94 18.76
C GLY A 72 -24.64 13.45 18.84
N LYS A 73 -23.50 13.87 19.41
CA LYS A 73 -23.14 15.23 19.88
C LYS A 73 -23.37 16.44 18.94
N ASP A 74 -23.74 16.24 17.68
CA ASP A 74 -24.05 17.31 16.71
C ASP A 74 -25.46 17.20 16.05
N GLY A 75 -26.34 16.29 16.48
CA GLY A 75 -27.76 16.33 16.12
C GLY A 75 -28.13 16.07 14.65
N ASP A 76 -27.22 15.55 13.83
CA ASP A 76 -27.52 15.17 12.43
C ASP A 76 -28.34 13.86 12.39
N THR A 77 -29.64 13.97 12.64
CA THR A 77 -30.61 12.94 12.23
C THR A 77 -30.62 12.81 10.70
N PHE A 78 -30.75 11.59 10.18
CA PHE A 78 -30.96 11.34 8.74
C PHE A 78 -32.19 12.12 8.24
N SER A 79 -31.95 13.30 7.67
CA SER A 79 -32.98 14.30 7.41
C SER A 79 -33.66 14.04 6.07
N ILE A 80 -34.90 13.57 6.12
CA ILE A 80 -35.77 13.42 4.95
C ILE A 80 -36.69 14.65 4.81
N PRO A 81 -37.00 15.08 3.57
CA PRO A 81 -36.59 14.48 2.30
C PRO A 81 -35.18 14.88 1.87
N LEU A 82 -34.47 13.94 1.23
CA LEU A 82 -33.19 14.16 0.55
C LEU A 82 -33.38 15.04 -0.69
N GLU A 83 -32.35 15.77 -1.13
CA GLU A 83 -32.44 16.58 -2.35
C GLU A 83 -32.50 15.70 -3.61
N ILE A 84 -31.53 14.78 -3.77
CA ILE A 84 -31.45 13.86 -4.90
C ILE A 84 -31.06 12.47 -4.37
N LEU A 85 -31.83 11.44 -4.73
CA LEU A 85 -31.50 10.04 -4.53
C LEU A 85 -31.19 9.41 -5.90
N PHE A 86 -30.07 8.73 -6.02
CA PHE A 86 -29.65 8.02 -7.23
C PHE A 86 -29.50 6.53 -6.94
N ASN A 87 -30.13 5.68 -7.77
CA ASN A 87 -30.02 4.23 -7.69
C ASN A 87 -29.63 3.66 -9.06
N TYR A 88 -28.63 2.78 -9.07
CA TYR A 88 -28.28 2.00 -10.25
C TYR A 88 -28.63 0.52 -10.02
N LEU A 89 -29.70 0.07 -10.68
CA LEU A 89 -30.27 -1.27 -10.53
C LEU A 89 -29.44 -2.37 -11.21
N GLY A 90 -28.43 -1.99 -12.00
CA GLY A 90 -27.55 -2.93 -12.69
C GLY A 90 -28.02 -3.33 -14.08
N GLN A 91 -27.58 -4.51 -14.51
CA GLN A 91 -27.88 -5.11 -15.80
C GLN A 91 -28.75 -6.36 -15.59
N LEU A 92 -29.87 -6.46 -16.31
CA LEU A 92 -30.82 -7.57 -16.16
C LEU A 92 -30.60 -8.66 -17.23
N GLN A 93 -29.34 -9.05 -17.45
CA GLN A 93 -28.94 -10.00 -18.51
C GLN A 93 -29.68 -11.35 -18.48
N GLN A 94 -30.13 -11.80 -17.30
CA GLN A 94 -30.84 -13.08 -17.15
C GLN A 94 -32.20 -13.10 -17.87
N LEU A 95 -32.85 -11.95 -18.02
CA LEU A 95 -34.17 -11.79 -18.65
C LEU A 95 -34.08 -11.45 -20.14
N GLU A 96 -32.86 -11.44 -20.68
CA GLU A 96 -32.55 -11.02 -22.06
C GLU A 96 -32.08 -12.17 -22.95
N ARG A 97 -31.88 -13.36 -22.39
CA ARG A 97 -31.49 -14.54 -23.16
C ARG A 97 -32.66 -15.02 -24.01
N ASP A 98 -32.38 -15.51 -25.22
CA ASP A 98 -33.40 -16.04 -26.13
C ASP A 98 -34.17 -17.23 -25.53
N ASP A 99 -33.53 -17.99 -24.63
CA ASP A 99 -34.09 -19.13 -23.91
C ASP A 99 -34.64 -18.79 -22.51
N SER A 100 -34.75 -17.50 -22.19
CA SER A 100 -35.26 -17.06 -20.88
C SER A 100 -36.75 -17.39 -20.71
N LEU A 101 -37.10 -17.98 -19.55
CA LEU A 101 -38.48 -18.27 -19.17
C LEU A 101 -39.30 -16.99 -18.93
N PHE A 102 -38.62 -15.92 -18.48
CA PHE A 102 -39.19 -14.60 -18.23
C PHE A 102 -38.49 -13.56 -19.10
N GLN A 103 -39.28 -12.74 -19.77
CA GLN A 103 -38.80 -11.67 -20.64
C GLN A 103 -39.29 -10.31 -20.14
N HIS A 104 -38.52 -9.26 -20.43
CA HIS A 104 -38.95 -7.89 -20.17
C HIS A 104 -40.19 -7.53 -20.98
N TYR A 105 -41.21 -7.00 -20.29
CA TYR A 105 -42.42 -6.45 -20.90
C TYR A 105 -42.36 -4.93 -20.95
N GLY A 106 -42.39 -4.34 -22.15
CA GLY A 106 -42.39 -2.89 -22.34
C GLY A 106 -41.08 -2.20 -21.97
N GLU A 107 -41.18 -0.89 -21.70
CA GLU A 107 -40.09 -0.07 -21.15
C GLU A 107 -40.11 -0.16 -19.61
N ALA A 108 -38.94 -0.33 -18.98
CA ALA A 108 -38.87 -0.55 -17.54
C ALA A 108 -39.28 0.67 -16.70
N PHE A 109 -39.27 1.86 -17.29
CA PHE A 109 -39.64 3.11 -16.65
C PHE A 109 -40.85 3.79 -17.30
N ASN A 110 -41.90 3.03 -17.64
CA ASN A 110 -43.16 3.60 -18.10
C ASN A 110 -44.07 3.97 -16.91
N ALA A 111 -44.59 5.19 -16.90
CA ALA A 111 -45.56 5.67 -15.91
C ALA A 111 -46.80 4.77 -15.80
N GLU A 112 -47.32 4.26 -16.92
CA GLU A 112 -48.46 3.35 -16.92
C GLU A 112 -48.14 2.02 -16.21
N THR A 113 -46.93 1.48 -16.42
CA THR A 113 -46.47 0.26 -15.75
C THR A 113 -46.27 0.50 -14.25
N PHE A 114 -45.77 1.67 -13.84
CA PHE A 114 -45.62 2.04 -12.43
C PHE A 114 -46.97 2.22 -11.73
N GLU A 115 -47.98 2.79 -12.40
CA GLU A 115 -49.33 2.89 -11.83
C GLU A 115 -50.02 1.53 -11.68
N MET A 116 -49.75 0.59 -12.59
CA MET A 116 -50.35 -0.75 -12.57
C MET A 116 -49.62 -1.75 -11.66
N ALA A 117 -48.30 -1.64 -11.52
CA ALA A 117 -47.45 -2.64 -10.87
C ALA A 117 -46.51 -2.06 -9.80
N GLY A 118 -46.70 -0.79 -9.40
CA GLY A 118 -45.93 -0.16 -8.34
C GLY A 118 -46.15 -0.86 -7.00
N ASP A 119 -45.06 -1.11 -6.30
CA ASP A 119 -45.00 -1.75 -4.98
C ASP A 119 -45.14 -0.76 -3.81
N MET A 120 -45.35 0.52 -4.12
CA MET A 120 -45.45 1.62 -3.15
C MET A 120 -46.91 2.04 -2.93
N GLY A 121 -47.32 2.08 -1.66
CA GLY A 121 -48.65 2.56 -1.28
C GLY A 121 -48.85 4.06 -1.55
N SER A 122 -50.09 4.47 -1.84
CA SER A 122 -50.44 5.86 -2.18
C SER A 122 -50.19 6.89 -1.05
N LYS A 123 -49.94 6.43 0.17
CA LYS A 123 -49.62 7.25 1.35
C LYS A 123 -48.14 7.19 1.74
N THR A 124 -47.33 6.38 1.06
CA THR A 124 -45.92 6.23 1.38
C THR A 124 -45.19 7.53 1.02
N PRO A 125 -44.58 8.23 1.99
CA PRO A 125 -43.80 9.42 1.70
C PRO A 125 -42.55 9.03 0.91
N ARG A 126 -42.14 9.88 -0.03
CA ARG A 126 -40.88 9.68 -0.76
C ARG A 126 -39.69 10.06 0.12
N PHE A 127 -38.56 9.41 -0.15
CA PHE A 127 -37.31 9.69 0.54
C PHE A 127 -36.63 10.95 -0.01
N ALA A 128 -36.85 11.28 -1.29
CA ALA A 128 -36.20 12.42 -1.93
C ALA A 128 -37.15 13.33 -2.73
N LEU A 129 -36.70 14.57 -2.96
CA LEU A 129 -37.34 15.51 -3.87
C LEU A 129 -37.25 15.01 -5.32
N PHE A 130 -36.05 14.56 -5.72
CA PHE A 130 -35.78 13.89 -6.99
C PHE A 130 -35.23 12.49 -6.74
N GLU A 131 -35.85 11.48 -7.36
CA GLU A 131 -35.37 10.09 -7.36
C GLU A 131 -34.97 9.73 -8.79
N ILE A 132 -33.70 9.38 -8.98
CA ILE A 132 -33.11 9.05 -10.27
C ILE A 132 -32.77 7.57 -10.25
N SER A 133 -33.38 6.80 -11.15
CA SER A 133 -33.11 5.37 -11.30
C SER A 133 -32.46 5.11 -12.64
N ALA A 134 -31.41 4.30 -12.65
CA ALA A 134 -30.71 3.88 -13.85
C ALA A 134 -30.65 2.35 -13.94
N LEU A 135 -30.89 1.81 -15.12
CA LEU A 135 -30.76 0.36 -15.41
C LEU A 135 -30.34 0.16 -16.85
N ILE A 136 -29.75 -0.98 -17.15
CA ILE A 136 -29.39 -1.37 -18.53
C ILE A 136 -30.31 -2.49 -18.98
N ILE A 137 -31.00 -2.27 -20.10
CA ILE A 137 -31.79 -3.28 -20.80
C ILE A 137 -31.38 -3.33 -22.27
N LYS A 138 -31.07 -4.52 -22.78
CA LYS A 138 -30.67 -4.77 -24.18
C LYS A 138 -29.55 -3.82 -24.62
N ASP A 139 -28.50 -3.75 -23.80
CA ASP A 139 -27.34 -2.86 -23.96
C ASP A 139 -27.66 -1.35 -24.05
N LYS A 140 -28.86 -0.95 -23.63
CA LYS A 140 -29.28 0.46 -23.57
C LYS A 140 -29.47 0.90 -22.14
N LEU A 141 -28.78 1.98 -21.77
CA LEU A 141 -28.98 2.66 -20.50
C LEU A 141 -30.34 3.39 -20.52
N GLN A 142 -31.23 3.01 -19.60
CA GLN A 142 -32.48 3.71 -19.34
C GLN A 142 -32.33 4.52 -18.04
N LEU A 143 -32.75 5.78 -18.06
CA LEU A 143 -32.80 6.65 -16.88
C LEU A 143 -34.24 7.11 -16.65
N SER A 144 -34.67 7.06 -15.40
CA SER A 144 -35.92 7.62 -14.93
C SER A 144 -35.66 8.73 -13.92
N PHE A 145 -36.43 9.82 -14.04
CA PHE A 145 -36.43 10.93 -13.10
C PHE A 145 -37.83 11.07 -12.50
N THR A 146 -37.96 10.73 -11.23
CA THR A 146 -39.21 10.81 -10.48
C THR A 146 -39.18 12.02 -9.57
N TYR A 147 -40.17 12.91 -9.70
CA TYR A 147 -40.31 14.12 -8.89
C TYR A 147 -41.78 14.49 -8.70
N ASN A 148 -42.08 15.51 -7.88
CA ASN A 148 -43.47 15.88 -7.62
C ASN A 148 -43.98 16.75 -8.77
N LYS A 149 -45.08 16.33 -9.43
CA LYS A 149 -45.69 17.05 -10.56
C LYS A 149 -46.14 18.49 -10.23
N HIS A 150 -46.27 18.83 -8.95
CA HIS A 150 -46.63 20.17 -8.47
C HIS A 150 -45.41 21.05 -8.14
N MET A 151 -44.18 20.59 -8.41
CA MET A 151 -42.99 21.42 -8.26
C MET A 151 -43.04 22.64 -9.19
N GLN A 152 -42.66 23.79 -8.65
CA GLN A 152 -42.57 25.02 -9.42
C GLN A 152 -41.40 24.96 -10.43
N LYS A 153 -41.47 25.74 -11.51
CA LYS A 153 -40.42 25.84 -12.54
C LYS A 153 -40.17 24.54 -13.33
N GLU A 154 -41.22 23.82 -13.70
CA GLU A 154 -41.18 22.59 -14.50
C GLU A 154 -40.27 22.68 -15.74
N HIS A 155 -40.27 23.82 -16.45
CA HIS A 155 -39.40 24.03 -17.61
C HIS A 155 -37.90 23.87 -17.29
N ARG A 156 -37.46 24.27 -16.09
CA ARG A 156 -36.06 24.13 -15.66
C ARG A 156 -35.72 22.68 -15.33
N ILE A 157 -36.67 21.95 -14.73
CA ILE A 157 -36.50 20.53 -14.42
C ILE A 157 -36.36 19.74 -15.73
N LYS A 158 -37.24 19.99 -16.71
CA LYS A 158 -37.15 19.38 -18.05
C LYS A 158 -35.85 19.76 -18.78
N GLY A 159 -35.41 21.02 -18.65
CA GLY A 159 -34.11 21.48 -19.15
C GLY A 159 -32.96 20.67 -18.55
N TRP A 160 -32.90 20.56 -17.21
CA TRP A 160 -31.89 19.78 -16.51
C TRP A 160 -31.87 18.29 -16.93
N ILE A 161 -33.04 17.65 -17.05
CA ILE A 161 -33.13 16.26 -17.54
C ILE A 161 -32.58 16.13 -18.97
N SER A 162 -32.89 17.10 -19.85
CA SER A 162 -32.36 17.13 -21.21
C SER A 162 -30.84 17.34 -21.23
N GLU A 163 -30.31 18.19 -20.34
CA GLU A 163 -28.87 18.40 -20.18
C GLU A 163 -28.18 17.11 -19.69
N CYS A 164 -28.75 16.40 -18.73
CA CYS A 164 -28.24 15.10 -18.28
C CYS A 164 -28.15 14.10 -19.44
N LYS A 165 -29.19 14.01 -20.27
CA LYS A 165 -29.18 13.16 -21.48
C LYS A 165 -28.06 13.56 -22.42
N GLN A 166 -27.95 14.84 -22.74
CA GLN A 166 -26.90 15.34 -23.63
C GLN A 166 -25.51 15.01 -23.08
N VAL A 167 -25.25 15.26 -21.80
CA VAL A 167 -23.95 14.95 -21.17
C VAL A 167 -23.62 13.46 -21.29
N LEU A 168 -24.57 12.56 -21.01
CA LEU A 168 -24.39 11.11 -21.14
C LEU A 168 -24.10 10.68 -22.59
N GLU A 169 -24.79 11.25 -23.58
CA GLU A 169 -24.53 10.98 -25.00
C GLU A 169 -23.11 11.44 -25.41
N HIS A 170 -22.62 12.54 -24.84
CA HIS A 170 -21.26 13.02 -25.07
C HIS A 170 -20.17 12.18 -24.38
N MET A 171 -20.50 11.40 -23.32
CA MET A 171 -19.52 10.55 -22.63
C MET A 171 -18.96 9.41 -23.50
N SER A 172 -19.66 9.04 -24.58
CA SER A 172 -19.16 8.08 -25.59
C SER A 172 -17.78 8.46 -26.17
N ARG A 173 -17.39 9.73 -26.09
CA ARG A 173 -16.08 10.22 -26.52
C ARG A 173 -14.94 9.87 -25.55
N PHE A 174 -15.22 9.31 -24.39
CA PHE A 174 -14.18 8.94 -23.44
C PHE A 174 -13.28 7.78 -23.91
N GLU A 175 -13.74 6.99 -24.89
CA GLU A 175 -12.95 5.93 -25.51
C GLU A 175 -11.66 6.43 -26.18
N SER A 176 -11.61 7.71 -26.58
CA SER A 176 -10.43 8.30 -27.21
C SER A 176 -9.42 8.92 -26.23
N PHE A 177 -9.71 8.94 -24.92
CA PHE A 177 -8.82 9.55 -23.93
C PHE A 177 -7.69 8.60 -23.54
N THR A 178 -6.50 9.17 -23.33
CA THR A 178 -5.38 8.42 -22.76
C THR A 178 -5.68 8.12 -21.29
N PRO A 179 -5.47 6.87 -20.82
CA PRO A 179 -5.63 6.53 -19.41
C PRO A 179 -4.75 7.41 -18.51
N GLU A 180 -5.35 7.97 -17.46
CA GLU A 180 -4.65 8.79 -16.47
C GLU A 180 -4.84 8.20 -15.08
N PRO A 181 -3.82 8.29 -14.20
CA PRO A 181 -3.94 7.81 -12.84
C PRO A 181 -4.97 8.63 -12.04
N THR A 182 -5.58 7.95 -11.09
CA THR A 182 -6.60 8.44 -10.18
C THR A 182 -6.27 8.04 -8.75
N LEU A 183 -7.00 8.56 -7.76
CA LEU A 183 -6.73 8.23 -6.34
C LEU A 183 -6.94 6.75 -6.06
N SER A 184 -7.83 6.08 -6.80
CA SER A 184 -8.01 4.62 -6.72
C SER A 184 -6.77 3.82 -7.08
N ASP A 185 -5.85 4.39 -7.87
CA ASP A 185 -4.62 3.71 -8.29
C ASP A 185 -3.51 3.83 -7.22
N CYS A 186 -3.77 4.59 -6.15
CA CYS A 186 -2.88 4.80 -5.00
C CYS A 186 -3.62 4.58 -3.67
N PRO A 187 -4.24 3.41 -3.43
CA PRO A 187 -5.21 3.22 -2.36
C PRO A 187 -4.65 3.41 -0.94
N LEU A 188 -3.33 3.26 -0.76
CA LEU A 188 -2.66 3.42 0.54
C LEU A 188 -2.20 4.86 0.81
N LEU A 189 -2.18 5.73 -0.21
CA LEU A 189 -1.76 7.12 -0.08
C LEU A 189 -2.93 8.01 0.31
N PRO A 190 -2.84 8.79 1.41
CA PRO A 190 -3.83 9.81 1.74
C PRO A 190 -3.60 11.10 0.90
N ILE A 191 -3.60 10.95 -0.42
CA ILE A 191 -3.26 12.00 -1.39
C ILE A 191 -4.50 12.64 -2.02
N THR A 192 -4.39 13.92 -2.40
CA THR A 192 -5.41 14.64 -3.17
C THR A 192 -5.09 14.58 -4.66
N TYR A 193 -6.03 14.99 -5.53
CA TYR A 193 -5.74 15.12 -6.97
C TYR A 193 -4.60 16.11 -7.27
N ASP A 194 -4.47 17.18 -6.48
CA ASP A 194 -3.35 18.12 -6.61
C ASP A 194 -2.02 17.46 -6.25
N GLY A 195 -2.01 16.66 -5.17
CA GLY A 195 -0.85 15.86 -4.79
C GLY A 195 -0.48 14.84 -5.85
N LEU A 196 -1.47 14.09 -6.38
CA LEU A 196 -1.26 13.10 -7.45
C LEU A 196 -0.72 13.76 -8.72
N ASN A 197 -1.28 14.90 -9.11
CA ASN A 197 -0.79 15.68 -10.24
C ASN A 197 0.64 16.19 -10.03
N SER A 198 0.97 16.65 -8.82
CA SER A 198 2.34 17.06 -8.46
C SER A 198 3.29 15.86 -8.53
N MET A 199 2.90 14.72 -7.97
CA MET A 199 3.69 13.50 -7.98
C MET A 199 4.03 13.07 -9.43
N VAL A 200 3.02 12.98 -10.29
CA VAL A 200 3.19 12.54 -11.68
C VAL A 200 3.95 13.55 -12.52
N LYS A 201 3.67 14.86 -12.39
CA LYS A 201 4.26 15.89 -13.27
C LYS A 201 5.60 16.45 -12.78
N ARG A 202 5.90 16.35 -11.49
CA ARG A 202 7.08 16.99 -10.87
C ARG A 202 8.00 16.01 -10.17
N THR A 203 7.47 15.00 -9.49
CA THR A 203 8.28 14.09 -8.67
C THR A 203 8.82 12.93 -9.50
N PHE A 204 7.97 12.25 -10.26
CA PHE A 204 8.35 11.11 -11.12
C PHE A 204 9.43 11.45 -12.17
N PRO A 205 9.36 12.57 -12.91
CA PRO A 205 10.41 12.89 -13.89
C PRO A 205 11.79 13.11 -13.25
N LYS A 206 11.86 13.55 -11.99
CA LYS A 206 13.13 13.75 -11.27
C LYS A 206 13.85 12.45 -10.95
N ILE A 207 13.15 11.33 -10.96
CA ILE A 207 13.67 9.99 -10.65
C ILE A 207 13.66 9.06 -11.87
N GLY A 208 13.54 9.62 -13.07
CA GLY A 208 13.57 8.85 -14.32
C GLY A 208 12.30 8.04 -14.60
N ILE A 209 11.17 8.39 -13.97
CA ILE A 209 9.85 7.82 -14.31
C ILE A 209 9.13 8.78 -15.26
N ASP A 210 9.00 8.38 -16.53
CA ASP A 210 8.44 9.22 -17.59
C ASP A 210 6.93 9.06 -17.74
N SER A 211 6.38 7.92 -17.29
CA SER A 211 4.94 7.65 -17.40
C SER A 211 4.42 6.76 -16.27
N TRP A 212 3.14 6.91 -15.95
CA TRP A 212 2.43 6.02 -15.03
C TRP A 212 2.51 4.55 -15.45
N GLY A 213 2.70 4.28 -16.76
CA GLY A 213 2.83 2.92 -17.28
C GLY A 213 4.01 2.14 -16.70
N GLN A 214 5.04 2.82 -16.20
CA GLN A 214 6.21 2.22 -15.54
C GLN A 214 5.97 1.91 -14.05
N VAL A 215 4.94 2.48 -13.44
CA VAL A 215 4.63 2.33 -12.02
C VAL A 215 3.77 1.09 -11.80
N GLU A 216 4.19 0.23 -10.88
CA GLU A 216 3.43 -0.93 -10.41
C GLU A 216 2.55 -0.56 -9.22
N GLU A 217 3.13 0.13 -8.23
CA GLU A 217 2.44 0.50 -7.01
C GLU A 217 3.07 1.73 -6.37
N VAL A 218 2.29 2.50 -5.61
CA VAL A 218 2.78 3.61 -4.77
C VAL A 218 2.10 3.57 -3.41
N TYR A 219 2.89 3.65 -2.34
CA TYR A 219 2.41 3.63 -0.97
C TYR A 219 3.34 4.39 -0.02
N PRO A 220 2.85 4.85 1.15
CA PRO A 220 3.70 5.50 2.15
C PRO A 220 4.81 4.58 2.65
N CYS A 221 5.95 5.14 3.04
CA CYS A 221 6.95 4.40 3.78
C CYS A 221 6.40 3.95 5.16
N SER A 222 6.87 2.81 5.66
CA SER A 222 6.65 2.43 7.06
C SER A 222 7.41 3.38 8.01
N PRO A 223 7.01 3.51 9.29
CA PRO A 223 7.71 4.38 10.24
C PRO A 223 9.21 4.07 10.39
N VAL A 224 9.61 2.80 10.26
CA VAL A 224 11.02 2.39 10.31
C VAL A 224 11.77 2.85 9.05
N GLN A 225 11.17 2.69 7.87
CA GLN A 225 11.75 3.21 6.62
C GLN A 225 11.90 4.74 6.67
N GLU A 226 10.88 5.46 7.15
CA GLU A 226 10.98 6.92 7.33
C GLU A 226 12.13 7.29 8.28
N GLY A 227 12.27 6.60 9.41
CA GLY A 227 13.37 6.81 10.35
C GLY A 227 14.75 6.62 9.71
N ILE A 228 14.93 5.56 8.94
CA ILE A 228 16.17 5.26 8.20
C ILE A 228 16.47 6.37 7.18
N LEU A 229 15.48 6.73 6.35
CA LEU A 229 15.65 7.74 5.30
C LEU A 229 15.93 9.14 5.89
N LEU A 230 15.28 9.50 7.00
CA LEU A 230 15.54 10.75 7.73
C LEU A 230 16.96 10.79 8.31
N SER A 231 17.47 9.67 8.81
CA SER A 231 18.86 9.55 9.27
C SER A 231 19.85 9.77 8.13
N GLN A 232 19.56 9.19 6.96
CA GLN A 232 20.38 9.34 5.75
C GLN A 232 20.41 10.75 5.18
N LEU A 233 19.42 11.60 5.48
CA LEU A 233 19.50 13.03 5.16
C LEU A 233 20.62 13.74 5.94
N ARG A 234 21.04 13.22 7.09
CA ARG A 234 22.12 13.77 7.93
C ARG A 234 23.47 13.16 7.56
N ASP A 235 23.51 11.84 7.43
CA ASP A 235 24.67 11.08 7.00
C ASP A 235 24.27 10.05 5.94
N PRO A 236 24.58 10.30 4.64
CA PRO A 236 24.22 9.40 3.55
C PRO A 236 24.81 7.98 3.64
N GLU A 237 25.82 7.76 4.50
CA GLU A 237 26.43 6.43 4.70
C GLU A 237 25.77 5.65 5.84
N GLU A 238 24.94 6.29 6.69
CA GLU A 238 24.17 5.57 7.71
C GLU A 238 23.20 4.58 7.07
N TYR A 239 22.99 3.45 7.75
CA TYR A 239 22.04 2.40 7.35
C TYR A 239 22.31 1.78 5.96
N LEU A 240 23.54 1.86 5.47
CA LEU A 240 23.99 1.11 4.30
C LEU A 240 24.56 -0.25 4.72
N PHE A 241 23.94 -1.31 4.26
CA PHE A 241 24.46 -2.67 4.38
C PHE A 241 25.41 -2.96 3.22
N HIS A 242 26.59 -3.50 3.51
CA HIS A 242 27.52 -3.97 2.48
C HIS A 242 28.19 -5.27 2.92
N VAL A 243 28.32 -6.22 2.00
CA VAL A 243 28.96 -7.51 2.26
C VAL A 243 29.55 -8.08 0.97
N VAL A 244 30.70 -8.75 1.10
CA VAL A 244 31.35 -9.48 0.00
C VAL A 244 31.22 -10.97 0.27
N PHE A 245 30.74 -11.71 -0.72
CA PHE A 245 30.63 -13.16 -0.69
C PHE A 245 31.55 -13.78 -1.74
N GLU A 246 32.09 -14.94 -1.41
CA GLU A 246 32.73 -15.83 -2.38
C GLU A 246 31.76 -16.92 -2.82
N VAL A 247 31.66 -17.13 -4.14
CA VAL A 247 30.78 -18.14 -4.73
C VAL A 247 31.55 -19.43 -4.91
N HIS A 248 31.12 -20.47 -4.20
CA HIS A 248 31.65 -21.81 -4.39
C HIS A 248 30.73 -22.63 -5.30
N PRO A 249 31.22 -23.18 -6.42
CA PRO A 249 30.42 -24.03 -7.28
C PRO A 249 30.18 -25.39 -6.61
N SER A 250 28.98 -25.94 -6.75
CA SER A 250 28.72 -27.34 -6.37
C SER A 250 29.45 -28.32 -7.31
N GLU A 251 29.52 -27.99 -8.60
CA GLU A 251 30.27 -28.72 -9.62
C GLU A 251 30.86 -27.74 -10.65
N GLY A 252 32.04 -28.03 -11.19
CA GLY A 252 32.63 -27.26 -12.28
C GLY A 252 33.10 -25.84 -11.90
N LYS A 253 32.86 -24.87 -12.80
CA LYS A 253 33.21 -23.46 -12.61
C LYS A 253 31.94 -22.63 -12.49
N VAL A 254 32.00 -21.55 -11.72
CA VAL A 254 30.89 -20.59 -11.60
C VAL A 254 30.66 -19.88 -12.95
N ASP A 255 29.46 -20.03 -13.48
CA ASP A 255 28.96 -19.24 -14.62
C ASP A 255 28.49 -17.86 -14.13
N VAL A 256 29.26 -16.82 -14.43
CA VAL A 256 28.99 -15.43 -14.02
C VAL A 256 27.76 -14.86 -14.72
N SER A 257 27.54 -15.21 -15.99
CA SER A 257 26.37 -14.75 -16.75
C SER A 257 25.08 -15.35 -16.19
N LYS A 258 25.13 -16.62 -15.76
CA LYS A 258 24.02 -17.24 -15.03
C LYS A 258 23.76 -16.58 -13.69
N LEU A 259 24.81 -16.18 -12.97
CA LEU A 259 24.67 -15.48 -11.68
C LEU A 259 24.07 -14.08 -11.83
N ARG A 260 24.48 -13.33 -12.86
CA ARG A 260 23.87 -12.05 -13.24
C ARG A 260 22.37 -12.22 -13.51
N LYS A 261 22.02 -13.22 -14.33
CA LYS A 261 20.61 -13.53 -14.66
C LYS A 261 19.82 -13.94 -13.41
N ALA A 262 20.41 -14.73 -12.53
CA ALA A 262 19.78 -15.16 -11.28
C ALA A 262 19.44 -13.96 -10.39
N TRP A 263 20.35 -12.99 -10.26
CA TRP A 263 20.05 -11.74 -9.55
C TRP A 263 18.88 -10.97 -10.15
N SER A 264 18.82 -10.89 -11.49
CA SER A 264 17.69 -10.22 -12.15
C SER A 264 16.34 -10.89 -11.89
N VAL A 265 16.32 -12.23 -11.82
CA VAL A 265 15.12 -12.97 -11.41
C VAL A 265 14.73 -12.64 -9.96
N VAL A 266 15.70 -12.51 -9.06
CA VAL A 266 15.45 -12.12 -7.65
C VAL A 266 14.88 -10.70 -7.58
N VAL A 267 15.43 -9.73 -8.30
CA VAL A 267 14.91 -8.35 -8.35
C VAL A 267 13.49 -8.30 -8.92
N SER A 268 13.23 -9.04 -10.00
CA SER A 268 11.88 -9.13 -10.58
C SER A 268 10.87 -9.74 -9.59
N ARG A 269 11.27 -10.78 -8.86
CA ARG A 269 10.42 -11.48 -7.89
C ARG A 269 10.06 -10.62 -6.69
N HIS A 270 10.96 -9.80 -6.17
CA HIS A 270 10.78 -9.04 -4.93
C HIS A 270 10.53 -7.55 -5.22
N PRO A 271 9.28 -7.06 -5.15
CA PRO A 271 8.95 -5.66 -5.46
C PRO A 271 9.75 -4.62 -4.68
N VAL A 272 10.17 -4.94 -3.45
CA VAL A 272 11.01 -4.07 -2.62
C VAL A 272 12.37 -3.76 -3.26
N LEU A 273 12.91 -4.66 -4.09
CA LEU A 273 14.15 -4.44 -4.84
C LEU A 273 13.93 -3.58 -6.10
N ARG A 274 12.69 -3.44 -6.56
CA ARG A 274 12.27 -2.52 -7.63
C ARG A 274 11.69 -1.21 -7.09
N SER A 275 11.93 -0.93 -5.81
CA SER A 275 11.37 0.23 -5.15
C SER A 275 12.34 1.41 -5.17
N VAL A 276 11.79 2.61 -5.31
CA VAL A 276 12.50 3.89 -5.15
C VAL A 276 11.74 4.76 -4.16
N PHE A 277 12.47 5.58 -3.42
CA PHE A 277 11.90 6.47 -2.41
C PHE A 277 11.79 7.89 -2.95
N ILE A 278 10.65 8.53 -2.74
CA ILE A 278 10.37 9.90 -3.16
C ILE A 278 9.88 10.75 -2.00
N ASP A 279 10.06 12.07 -2.11
CA ASP A 279 9.39 13.01 -1.20
C ASP A 279 7.88 12.86 -1.32
N SER A 280 7.20 12.82 -0.17
CA SER A 280 5.76 12.65 -0.15
C SER A 280 5.02 13.86 -0.72
N ASN A 281 3.93 13.62 -1.46
CA ASN A 281 3.13 14.65 -2.12
C ASN A 281 1.80 14.95 -1.41
N TYR A 282 1.67 14.57 -0.14
CA TYR A 282 0.54 14.93 0.72
C TYR A 282 1.01 15.52 2.05
N LYS A 283 0.09 16.19 2.75
CA LYS A 283 0.41 16.86 4.01
C LYS A 283 0.66 15.85 5.12
N GLY A 284 1.82 15.95 5.77
CA GLY A 284 2.20 15.11 6.91
C GLY A 284 2.92 13.82 6.54
N GLY A 285 3.08 13.51 5.24
CA GLY A 285 3.98 12.44 4.79
C GLY A 285 5.41 12.95 4.66
N SER A 286 6.38 12.08 4.94
CA SER A 286 7.80 12.37 4.71
C SER A 286 8.27 11.78 3.39
N PHE A 287 8.11 10.46 3.25
CA PHE A 287 8.54 9.71 2.08
C PHE A 287 7.49 8.71 1.62
N ASP A 288 7.38 8.56 0.31
CA ASP A 288 6.57 7.52 -0.32
C ASP A 288 7.49 6.54 -1.06
N GLN A 289 7.08 5.28 -1.14
CA GLN A 289 7.75 4.21 -1.87
C GLN A 289 7.01 3.98 -3.19
N VAL A 290 7.75 4.01 -4.29
CA VAL A 290 7.26 3.75 -5.64
C VAL A 290 7.89 2.45 -6.14
N VAL A 291 7.07 1.45 -6.44
CA VAL A 291 7.49 0.21 -7.08
C VAL A 291 7.39 0.38 -8.60
N VAL A 292 8.48 0.15 -9.34
CA VAL A 292 8.46 0.19 -10.81
C VAL A 292 8.31 -1.21 -11.39
N LYS A 293 7.51 -1.39 -12.45
CA LYS A 293 7.16 -2.71 -13.03
C LYS A 293 8.36 -3.54 -13.47
N SER A 294 9.37 -2.87 -14.00
CA SER A 294 10.59 -3.49 -14.48
C SER A 294 11.76 -2.58 -14.15
N LEU A 295 12.86 -3.20 -13.76
CA LEU A 295 14.13 -2.53 -13.55
C LEU A 295 15.18 -3.28 -14.34
N ASP A 296 15.98 -2.56 -15.12
CA ASP A 296 17.15 -3.15 -15.76
C ASP A 296 18.24 -3.25 -14.68
N ASP A 297 18.53 -4.49 -14.27
CA ASP A 297 19.53 -4.74 -13.24
C ASP A 297 20.93 -4.50 -13.80
N GLU A 298 21.46 -3.31 -13.54
CA GLU A 298 22.82 -2.91 -13.86
C GLU A 298 23.82 -3.54 -12.87
N VAL A 299 23.94 -4.86 -12.93
CA VAL A 299 25.02 -5.58 -12.25
C VAL A 299 26.35 -5.15 -12.87
N ILE A 300 27.25 -4.63 -12.03
CA ILE A 300 28.58 -4.21 -12.46
C ILE A 300 29.49 -5.44 -12.47
N GLU A 301 30.16 -5.69 -13.58
CA GLU A 301 31.04 -6.84 -13.75
C GLU A 301 32.45 -6.38 -14.12
N PHE A 302 33.46 -6.90 -13.41
CA PHE A 302 34.85 -6.66 -13.78
C PHE A 302 35.73 -7.88 -13.51
N GLN A 303 36.93 -7.85 -14.09
CA GLN A 303 37.98 -8.84 -13.88
C GLN A 303 39.22 -8.15 -13.35
N CYS A 304 39.87 -8.74 -12.35
CA CYS A 304 41.07 -8.18 -11.74
C CYS A 304 42.05 -9.28 -11.29
N PRO A 305 43.30 -8.90 -10.98
CA PRO A 305 44.22 -9.76 -10.25
C PRO A 305 43.68 -10.12 -8.85
N GLU A 306 44.18 -11.23 -8.32
CA GLU A 306 43.79 -11.74 -6.99
C GLU A 306 44.07 -10.76 -5.85
N SER A 307 45.20 -10.06 -5.93
CA SER A 307 45.64 -9.08 -4.92
C SER A 307 44.72 -7.86 -4.83
N ASP A 308 44.03 -7.53 -5.92
CA ASP A 308 43.33 -6.26 -6.06
C ASP A 308 41.82 -6.41 -5.83
N ALA A 309 41.31 -7.65 -5.81
CA ALA A 309 39.88 -7.95 -5.83
C ALA A 309 39.10 -7.28 -4.69
N MET A 310 39.57 -7.38 -3.45
CA MET A 310 38.90 -6.77 -2.29
C MET A 310 38.96 -5.24 -2.35
N GLY A 311 40.12 -4.66 -2.68
CA GLY A 311 40.27 -3.21 -2.78
C GLY A 311 39.36 -2.60 -3.85
N THR A 312 39.33 -3.20 -5.04
CA THR A 312 38.44 -2.73 -6.13
C THR A 312 36.97 -2.91 -5.77
N LEU A 313 36.58 -4.00 -5.11
CA LEU A 313 35.20 -4.18 -4.63
C LEU A 313 34.82 -3.11 -3.61
N GLU A 314 35.71 -2.72 -2.70
CA GLU A 314 35.48 -1.67 -1.70
C GLU A 314 35.38 -0.26 -2.32
N GLU A 315 36.11 0.00 -3.41
CA GLU A 315 36.08 1.29 -4.13
C GLU A 315 34.79 1.56 -4.90
N ILE A 316 34.12 0.51 -5.42
CA ILE A 316 32.89 0.66 -6.20
C ILE A 316 31.69 0.86 -5.28
N LYS A 317 31.25 2.09 -5.01
CA LYS A 317 30.16 2.35 -4.04
C LYS A 317 28.82 2.65 -4.72
N LEU A 318 27.73 2.13 -4.13
CA LEU A 318 26.34 2.42 -4.53
C LEU A 318 26.06 3.91 -4.70
N ARG A 319 26.57 4.74 -3.78
CA ARG A 319 26.40 6.19 -3.84
C ARG A 319 26.96 6.79 -5.12
N ASP A 320 28.14 6.35 -5.53
CA ASP A 320 28.87 6.93 -6.65
C ASP A 320 28.20 6.52 -7.96
N ILE A 321 27.75 5.27 -8.06
CA ILE A 321 26.94 4.79 -9.19
C ILE A 321 25.60 5.52 -9.28
N ASN A 322 24.90 5.70 -8.15
CA ASN A 322 23.64 6.45 -8.10
C ASN A 322 23.79 7.94 -8.42
N ALA A 323 25.00 8.51 -8.36
CA ALA A 323 25.25 9.89 -8.78
C ALA A 323 25.12 10.06 -10.30
N GLU A 324 25.32 8.98 -11.07
CA GLU A 324 25.24 8.97 -12.54
C GLU A 324 23.87 8.49 -13.06
N ARG A 325 23.07 7.84 -12.21
CA ARG A 325 21.74 7.32 -12.58
C ARG A 325 20.65 8.38 -12.47
N SER A 326 19.70 8.33 -13.40
CA SER A 326 18.43 9.08 -13.30
C SER A 326 17.55 8.53 -12.16
N MET A 327 17.45 7.20 -12.07
CA MET A 327 16.74 6.49 -11.02
C MET A 327 17.71 5.97 -9.97
N LYS A 328 17.63 6.52 -8.76
CA LYS A 328 18.49 6.10 -7.64
C LYS A 328 17.97 4.80 -7.05
N LEU A 329 18.75 3.75 -7.15
CA LEU A 329 18.37 2.43 -6.64
C LEU A 329 18.83 2.25 -5.20
N PRO A 330 18.03 1.57 -4.36
CA PRO A 330 18.42 1.29 -2.99
C PRO A 330 19.38 0.11 -2.89
N HIS A 331 19.83 -0.48 -4.00
CA HIS A 331 20.78 -1.59 -4.02
C HIS A 331 21.71 -1.58 -5.23
N GLN A 332 22.82 -2.30 -5.10
CA GLN A 332 23.75 -2.61 -6.18
C GLN A 332 24.40 -3.98 -5.93
N MET A 333 24.51 -4.76 -7.01
CA MET A 333 25.37 -5.94 -7.05
C MET A 333 26.60 -5.67 -7.93
N THR A 334 27.78 -6.01 -7.42
CA THR A 334 29.05 -5.93 -8.15
C THR A 334 29.71 -7.31 -8.16
N LEU A 335 29.99 -7.82 -9.36
CA LEU A 335 30.62 -9.11 -9.62
C LEU A 335 32.09 -8.91 -9.98
N CYS A 336 32.95 -9.66 -9.32
CA CYS A 336 34.37 -9.73 -9.60
C CYS A 336 34.76 -11.17 -9.93
N LYS A 337 35.39 -11.37 -11.09
CA LYS A 337 36.04 -12.64 -11.43
C LYS A 337 37.55 -12.46 -11.41
N THR A 338 38.22 -13.17 -10.52
CA THR A 338 39.68 -13.07 -10.40
C THR A 338 40.39 -13.88 -11.48
N ALA A 339 41.66 -13.58 -11.73
CA ALA A 339 42.51 -14.33 -12.66
C ALA A 339 42.64 -15.83 -12.31
N SER A 340 42.50 -16.20 -11.02
CA SER A 340 42.53 -17.61 -10.58
C SER A 340 41.23 -18.36 -10.85
N GLY A 341 40.17 -17.64 -11.25
CA GLY A 341 38.84 -18.19 -11.51
C GLY A 341 37.90 -18.14 -10.30
N ARG A 342 38.31 -17.54 -9.17
CA ARG A 342 37.39 -17.23 -8.07
C ARG A 342 36.35 -16.21 -8.53
N VAL A 343 35.13 -16.35 -8.00
CA VAL A 343 34.05 -15.41 -8.25
C VAL A 343 33.61 -14.83 -6.92
N LEU A 344 33.74 -13.52 -6.80
CA LEU A 344 33.29 -12.75 -5.66
C LEU A 344 32.11 -11.89 -6.10
N PHE A 345 31.15 -11.66 -5.21
CA PHE A 345 30.15 -10.64 -5.42
C PHE A 345 29.98 -9.79 -4.17
N LYS A 346 29.86 -8.48 -4.37
CA LYS A 346 29.48 -7.53 -3.35
C LYS A 346 28.01 -7.17 -3.54
N ILE A 347 27.26 -7.17 -2.45
CA ILE A 347 25.93 -6.54 -2.42
C ILE A 347 25.99 -5.35 -1.47
N GLU A 348 25.54 -4.20 -1.96
CA GLU A 348 25.25 -3.01 -1.17
C GLU A 348 23.76 -2.71 -1.22
N MET A 349 23.14 -2.50 -0.06
CA MET A 349 21.69 -2.26 0.04
C MET A 349 21.38 -1.25 1.15
N ASN A 350 20.39 -0.41 0.91
CA ASN A 350 19.82 0.47 1.92
C ASN A 350 18.96 -0.35 2.90
N HIS A 351 19.12 -0.18 4.22
CA HIS A 351 18.29 -0.89 5.21
C HIS A 351 16.80 -0.57 5.12
N ALA A 352 16.39 0.49 4.42
CA ALA A 352 14.98 0.74 4.13
C ALA A 352 14.32 -0.36 3.28
N ILE A 353 15.09 -1.22 2.61
CA ILE A 353 14.57 -2.34 1.82
C ILE A 353 14.96 -3.72 2.37
N ILE A 354 15.83 -3.79 3.37
CA ILE A 354 16.33 -5.05 3.94
C ILE A 354 16.61 -4.98 5.44
N ASP A 355 16.37 -6.11 6.11
CA ASP A 355 16.84 -6.45 7.45
C ASP A 355 17.70 -7.73 7.43
N GLY A 356 18.25 -8.12 8.59
CA GLY A 356 19.09 -9.32 8.69
C GLY A 356 18.41 -10.61 8.20
N GLY A 357 17.14 -10.84 8.55
CA GLY A 357 16.42 -12.03 8.12
C GLY A 357 16.09 -12.04 6.62
N SER A 358 15.87 -10.87 6.03
CA SER A 358 15.60 -10.73 4.60
C SER A 358 16.84 -11.02 3.75
N VAL A 359 18.05 -10.72 4.24
CA VAL A 359 19.30 -11.01 3.50
C VAL A 359 19.44 -12.52 3.28
N ASP A 360 19.15 -13.34 4.30
CA ASP A 360 19.19 -14.81 4.16
C ASP A 360 18.19 -15.32 3.12
N LEU A 361 16.99 -14.72 3.07
CA LEU A 361 15.97 -15.04 2.07
C LEU A 361 16.43 -14.66 0.65
N LEU A 362 17.06 -13.50 0.48
CA LEU A 362 17.59 -13.06 -0.80
C LEU A 362 18.72 -13.97 -1.29
N LEU A 363 19.64 -14.38 -0.41
CA LEU A 363 20.72 -15.31 -0.75
C LEU A 363 20.19 -16.70 -1.11
N ARG A 364 19.19 -17.20 -0.36
CA ARG A 364 18.49 -18.45 -0.70
C ARG A 364 17.85 -18.36 -2.09
N ASP A 365 17.12 -17.29 -2.35
CA ASP A 365 16.43 -17.10 -3.63
C ASP A 365 17.43 -16.92 -4.79
N LEU A 366 18.57 -16.27 -4.56
CA LEU A 366 19.67 -16.18 -5.53
C LEU A 366 20.24 -17.55 -5.87
N ALA A 367 20.47 -18.41 -4.88
CA ALA A 367 20.95 -19.78 -5.10
C ALA A 367 19.93 -20.65 -5.86
N LEU A 368 18.64 -20.52 -5.53
CA LEU A 368 17.55 -21.19 -6.24
C LEU A 368 17.41 -20.67 -7.67
N ALA A 369 17.49 -19.36 -7.89
CA ALA A 369 17.44 -18.75 -9.22
C ALA A 369 18.64 -19.19 -10.07
N TYR A 370 19.83 -19.26 -9.48
CA TYR A 370 21.03 -19.78 -10.14
C TYR A 370 20.89 -21.24 -10.57
N SER A 371 20.13 -22.03 -9.81
CA SER A 371 19.87 -23.44 -10.11
C SER A 371 18.62 -23.66 -10.96
N ASP A 372 17.97 -22.59 -11.45
CA ASP A 372 16.71 -22.61 -12.19
C ASP A 372 15.55 -23.29 -11.40
N GLN A 373 15.60 -23.20 -10.06
CA GLN A 373 14.66 -23.83 -9.13
C GLN A 373 13.75 -22.83 -8.39
N LEU A 374 13.99 -21.53 -8.54
CA LEU A 374 13.12 -20.52 -7.94
C LEU A 374 11.76 -20.52 -8.63
N SER A 375 10.69 -20.66 -7.85
CA SER A 375 9.32 -20.66 -8.37
C SER A 375 9.01 -19.39 -9.15
N ALA A 376 8.31 -19.50 -10.27
CA ALA A 376 7.79 -18.35 -11.00
C ALA A 376 6.76 -17.57 -10.15
N GLY A 377 6.62 -16.27 -10.44
CA GLY A 377 5.68 -15.37 -9.77
C GLY A 377 6.33 -14.43 -8.76
N THR A 378 5.52 -13.51 -8.25
CA THR A 378 5.92 -12.47 -7.30
C THR A 378 6.06 -13.04 -5.89
N GLY A 379 7.03 -12.54 -5.13
CA GLY A 379 7.13 -12.75 -3.69
C GLY A 379 6.03 -12.00 -2.92
N PRO A 380 6.00 -12.14 -1.58
CA PRO A 380 5.11 -11.38 -0.73
C PRO A 380 5.26 -9.86 -0.93
N LEU A 381 4.15 -9.13 -0.86
CA LEU A 381 4.15 -7.68 -1.06
C LEU A 381 4.41 -6.96 0.26
N PHE A 382 5.41 -6.08 0.28
CA PHE A 382 5.64 -5.23 1.45
C PHE A 382 4.50 -4.21 1.66
N SER A 383 3.76 -3.87 0.61
CA SER A 383 2.55 -3.04 0.70
C SER A 383 1.45 -3.68 1.54
N ASP A 384 1.36 -5.01 1.61
CA ASP A 384 0.42 -5.69 2.50
C ASP A 384 0.76 -5.43 3.98
N TYR A 385 2.05 -5.46 4.33
CA TYR A 385 2.53 -5.07 5.65
C TYR A 385 2.26 -3.59 5.94
N VAL A 386 2.54 -2.69 4.98
CA VAL A 386 2.25 -1.25 5.10
C VAL A 386 0.75 -1.00 5.30
N LYS A 387 -0.10 -1.75 4.60
CA LYS A 387 -1.55 -1.69 4.80
C LYS A 387 -1.93 -2.13 6.21
N TYR A 388 -1.43 -3.28 6.65
CA TYR A 388 -1.71 -3.81 7.99
C TYR A 388 -1.35 -2.84 9.11
N ILE A 389 -0.14 -2.25 9.08
CA ILE A 389 0.30 -1.33 10.14
C ILE A 389 -0.52 -0.02 10.15
N ARG A 390 -1.06 0.39 8.99
CA ARG A 390 -1.90 1.59 8.86
C ARG A 390 -3.33 1.37 9.33
N GLU A 391 -3.79 0.12 9.36
CA GLU A 391 -5.08 -0.26 9.92
C GLU A 391 -5.06 -0.33 11.46
N GLN A 392 -3.87 -0.31 12.09
CA GLN A 392 -3.73 -0.33 13.55
C GLN A 392 -3.98 1.05 14.17
N SER A 393 -4.53 1.09 15.39
CA SER A 393 -4.69 2.34 16.14
C SER A 393 -3.35 2.85 16.66
N GLN A 394 -2.97 4.05 16.21
CA GLN A 394 -1.81 4.73 16.76
C GLN A 394 -2.06 5.23 18.18
N GLU A 395 -3.30 5.58 18.52
CA GLU A 395 -3.69 6.03 19.85
C GLU A 395 -3.49 4.93 20.89
N GLU A 396 -3.92 3.70 20.59
CA GLU A 396 -3.72 2.54 21.46
C GLU A 396 -2.24 2.20 21.61
N ALA A 397 -1.47 2.22 20.52
CA ALA A 397 -0.04 1.97 20.55
C ALA A 397 0.71 2.99 21.42
N VAL A 398 0.39 4.28 21.27
CA VAL A 398 0.98 5.35 22.10
C VAL A 398 0.54 5.19 23.57
N ALA A 399 -0.73 4.91 23.83
CA ALA A 399 -1.23 4.69 25.19
C ALA A 399 -0.53 3.52 25.89
N HIS A 400 -0.25 2.43 25.15
CA HIS A 400 0.54 1.31 25.64
C HIS A 400 1.93 1.77 26.07
N TRP A 401 2.69 2.44 25.20
CA TRP A 401 4.06 2.86 25.50
C TRP A 401 4.14 3.92 26.60
N VAL A 402 3.19 4.86 26.66
CA VAL A 402 3.10 5.83 27.76
C VAL A 402 2.91 5.13 29.11
N LYS A 403 2.07 4.09 29.15
CA LYS A 403 1.85 3.28 30.36
C LYS A 403 3.08 2.43 30.69
N TYR A 404 3.65 1.74 29.70
CA TYR A 404 4.78 0.83 29.88
C TYR A 404 6.05 1.55 30.31
N LEU A 405 6.32 2.73 29.75
CA LEU A 405 7.50 3.55 30.06
C LEU A 405 7.27 4.53 31.22
N SER A 406 6.14 4.42 31.93
CA SER A 406 5.83 5.30 33.04
C SER A 406 6.83 5.12 34.18
N GLY A 407 7.51 6.20 34.56
CA GLY A 407 8.49 6.18 35.66
C GLY A 407 9.89 5.69 35.28
N VAL A 408 10.13 5.31 34.02
CA VAL A 408 11.45 4.88 33.54
C VAL A 408 12.48 5.99 33.74
N ARG A 409 13.67 5.61 34.21
CA ARG A 409 14.82 6.50 34.38
C ARG A 409 15.90 6.17 33.35
N PRO A 410 16.59 7.17 32.78
CA PRO A 410 17.68 6.92 31.85
C PRO A 410 18.81 6.09 32.48
N CYS A 411 19.26 5.05 31.78
CA CYS A 411 20.38 4.21 32.19
C CYS A 411 21.71 4.86 31.72
N HIS A 412 22.36 5.61 32.60
CA HIS A 412 23.62 6.29 32.29
C HIS A 412 24.84 5.43 32.62
N LEU A 413 25.53 4.94 31.58
CA LEU A 413 26.83 4.30 31.74
C LEU A 413 27.93 5.37 31.86
N LEU A 414 28.64 5.39 32.99
CA LEU A 414 29.84 6.22 33.19
C LEU A 414 31.00 5.62 32.41
N LEU A 415 31.01 5.80 31.09
CA LEU A 415 32.15 5.47 30.26
C LEU A 415 33.26 6.50 30.53
N SER A 416 34.47 6.02 30.85
CA SER A 416 35.68 6.84 30.95
C SER A 416 36.00 7.45 29.57
N SER A 417 35.32 8.53 29.19
CA SER A 417 35.52 9.17 27.90
C SER A 417 36.81 10.01 27.94
N LYS A 418 37.82 9.59 27.17
CA LYS A 418 38.70 10.56 26.54
C LYS A 418 37.83 11.33 25.54
N LYS A 419 37.42 12.55 25.89
CA LYS A 419 36.72 13.45 24.97
C LYS A 419 37.56 13.61 23.70
N GLY A 420 37.04 13.19 22.54
CA GLY A 420 37.67 13.38 21.23
C GLY A 420 38.06 12.11 20.44
N GLY A 421 37.68 10.90 20.87
CA GLY A 421 37.89 9.69 20.06
C GLY A 421 36.90 9.59 18.88
N SER A 422 37.37 9.15 17.71
CA SER A 422 36.48 8.73 16.63
C SER A 422 35.75 7.44 17.02
N HIS A 423 34.47 7.32 16.64
CA HIS A 423 33.76 6.05 16.78
C HIS A 423 34.38 5.05 15.80
N GLN A 424 34.96 3.98 16.32
CA GLN A 424 35.45 2.86 15.52
C GLN A 424 34.59 1.65 15.82
N LEU A 425 34.03 1.04 14.77
CA LEU A 425 33.43 -0.27 14.88
C LEU A 425 34.53 -1.25 15.28
N GLY A 426 34.28 -2.04 16.32
CA GLY A 426 35.22 -3.01 16.83
C GLY A 426 34.52 -4.32 17.10
N GLU A 427 35.16 -5.41 16.71
CA GLU A 427 34.72 -6.76 17.05
C GLU A 427 35.64 -7.38 18.11
N ARG A 428 35.06 -8.27 18.92
CA ARG A 428 35.78 -9.08 19.89
C ARG A 428 35.22 -10.49 19.82
N MET A 429 36.02 -11.39 19.26
CA MET A 429 35.73 -12.81 19.30
C MET A 429 36.03 -13.34 20.71
N ILE A 430 35.02 -13.91 21.35
CA ILE A 430 35.13 -14.53 22.67
C ILE A 430 34.87 -16.02 22.49
N SER A 431 35.81 -16.85 22.92
CA SER A 431 35.57 -18.31 22.97
C SER A 431 34.55 -18.58 24.08
N PHE A 432 33.46 -19.24 23.72
CA PHE A 432 32.39 -19.60 24.65
C PHE A 432 32.00 -21.07 24.50
N GLU A 433 32.65 -21.93 25.27
CA GLU A 433 32.51 -23.40 25.15
C GLU A 433 31.24 -23.95 25.81
N ARG A 434 30.55 -23.14 26.61
CA ARG A 434 29.36 -23.55 27.39
C ARG A 434 28.03 -23.30 26.65
N PHE A 435 28.08 -23.10 25.33
CA PHE A 435 26.88 -22.89 24.51
C PHE A 435 25.86 -24.04 24.63
N PRO A 436 26.26 -25.34 24.59
CA PRO A 436 25.32 -26.44 24.74
C PRO A 436 24.61 -26.46 26.12
N GLU A 437 25.31 -26.05 27.18
CA GLU A 437 24.72 -25.93 28.52
C GLU A 437 23.66 -24.81 28.56
N LEU A 438 23.94 -23.66 27.94
CA LEU A 438 22.98 -22.56 27.85
C LEU A 438 21.75 -22.93 27.04
N GLN A 439 21.94 -23.64 25.93
CA GLN A 439 20.84 -24.11 25.10
C GLN A 439 19.94 -25.06 25.88
N LYS A 440 20.52 -26.03 26.59
CA LYS A 440 19.78 -26.94 27.47
C LYS A 440 19.02 -26.20 28.57
N PHE A 441 19.65 -25.20 29.20
CA PHE A 441 18.97 -24.37 30.20
C PHE A 441 17.77 -23.61 29.61
N CYS A 442 17.93 -23.03 28.42
CA CYS A 442 16.85 -22.35 27.69
C CYS A 442 15.67 -23.29 27.43
N GLU A 443 15.94 -24.51 26.97
CA GLU A 443 14.94 -25.55 26.70
C GLU A 443 14.21 -25.98 27.98
N GLU A 444 14.94 -26.28 29.06
CA GLU A 444 14.38 -26.72 30.34
C GLU A 444 13.50 -25.66 31.01
N ASN A 445 13.80 -24.37 30.79
CA ASN A 445 13.10 -23.26 31.42
C ASN A 445 12.12 -22.54 30.47
N SER A 446 11.96 -23.00 29.23
CA SER A 446 11.12 -22.35 28.21
C SER A 446 11.46 -20.86 27.98
N VAL A 447 12.76 -20.53 27.96
CA VAL A 447 13.26 -19.17 27.70
C VAL A 447 14.07 -19.18 26.41
N THR A 448 13.98 -18.10 25.61
CA THR A 448 14.81 -17.97 24.40
C THR A 448 16.23 -17.55 24.75
N LEU A 449 17.22 -17.98 23.95
CA LEU A 449 18.60 -17.53 24.12
C LEU A 449 18.74 -16.00 24.03
N ALA A 450 17.91 -15.36 23.21
CA ALA A 450 17.84 -13.90 23.12
C ALA A 450 17.43 -13.27 24.46
N ASN A 451 16.35 -13.74 25.09
CA ASN A 451 15.89 -13.23 26.38
C ASN A 451 16.91 -13.50 27.49
N LEU A 452 17.58 -14.65 27.47
CA LEU A 452 18.66 -14.95 28.41
C LEU A 452 19.83 -13.96 28.24
N THR A 453 20.19 -13.64 27.00
CA THR A 453 21.27 -12.67 26.70
C THR A 453 20.89 -11.25 27.11
N LEU A 454 19.65 -10.82 26.85
CA LEU A 454 19.13 -9.52 27.29
C LEU A 454 19.08 -9.43 28.82
N CYS A 455 18.72 -10.51 29.50
CA CYS A 455 18.77 -10.60 30.96
C CYS A 455 20.20 -10.48 31.49
N ALA A 456 21.16 -11.20 30.89
CA ALA A 456 22.56 -11.07 31.25
C ALA A 456 23.07 -9.63 31.04
N TRP A 457 22.67 -8.98 29.95
CA TRP A 457 23.00 -7.57 29.72
C TRP A 457 22.35 -6.64 30.74
N ALA A 458 21.10 -6.86 31.11
CA ALA A 458 20.42 -6.11 32.16
C ALA A 458 21.15 -6.21 33.51
N ILE A 459 21.64 -7.40 33.89
CA ILE A 459 22.45 -7.60 35.10
C ILE A 459 23.77 -6.82 35.01
N VAL A 460 24.42 -6.78 33.85
CA VAL A 460 25.63 -5.96 33.66
C VAL A 460 25.30 -4.48 33.86
N LEU A 461 24.23 -3.97 33.25
CA LEU A 461 23.81 -2.58 33.42
C LEU A 461 23.45 -2.26 34.88
N GLN A 462 22.77 -3.16 35.59
CA GLN A 462 22.46 -3.01 37.01
C GLN A 462 23.75 -2.85 37.82
N ASN A 463 24.75 -3.71 37.58
CA ASN A 463 26.03 -3.62 38.27
C ASN A 463 26.82 -2.34 37.91
N CYS A 464 26.72 -1.85 36.68
CA CYS A 464 27.40 -0.63 36.25
C CYS A 464 26.73 0.65 36.77
N THR A 465 25.40 0.65 36.91
CA THR A 465 24.62 1.86 37.27
C THR A 465 24.19 1.90 38.73
N GLY A 466 24.18 0.75 39.42
CA GLY A 466 23.61 0.61 40.75
C GLY A 466 22.07 0.73 40.78
N SER A 467 21.40 0.65 39.62
CA SER A 467 19.94 0.74 39.50
C SER A 467 19.33 -0.65 39.33
N ASP A 468 18.31 -0.96 40.13
CA ASP A 468 17.51 -2.20 39.99
C ASP A 468 16.51 -2.13 38.83
N ASP A 469 16.32 -0.94 38.25
CA ASP A 469 15.49 -0.70 37.07
C ASP A 469 16.38 -0.13 35.95
N VAL A 470 16.65 -0.94 34.92
CA VAL A 470 17.53 -0.60 33.80
C VAL A 470 16.75 -0.59 32.49
N CYS A 471 16.99 0.43 31.67
CA CYS A 471 16.40 0.55 30.34
C CYS A 471 17.48 0.51 29.25
N PHE A 472 17.22 -0.20 28.16
CA PHE A 472 18.07 -0.23 26.97
C PHE A 472 17.26 -0.64 25.75
N GLY A 473 17.72 -0.22 24.56
CA GLY A 473 17.11 -0.63 23.30
C GLY A 473 17.56 -2.04 22.90
N TYR A 474 16.68 -2.77 22.22
CA TYR A 474 17.00 -4.04 21.58
C TYR A 474 16.26 -4.13 20.24
N PRO A 475 16.85 -4.78 19.22
CA PRO A 475 16.17 -5.02 17.96
C PRO A 475 15.09 -6.10 18.15
N SER A 476 13.92 -5.88 17.56
CA SER A 476 12.86 -6.89 17.43
C SER A 476 12.75 -7.31 15.96
N ALA A 477 12.31 -8.55 15.71
CA ALA A 477 12.11 -9.05 14.35
C ALA A 477 10.99 -8.31 13.61
N GLY A 478 9.97 -7.81 14.34
CA GLY A 478 8.85 -7.07 13.74
C GLY A 478 7.97 -7.91 12.80
N ARG A 479 7.97 -9.23 12.95
CA ARG A 479 7.34 -10.21 12.03
C ARG A 479 6.29 -11.08 12.71
N ASP A 480 5.74 -10.61 13.83
CA ASP A 480 4.74 -11.33 14.64
C ASP A 480 3.30 -11.11 14.14
N SER A 481 3.13 -10.54 12.95
CA SER A 481 1.85 -10.28 12.32
C SER A 481 1.86 -10.76 10.86
N PRO A 482 0.69 -11.14 10.31
CA PRO A 482 0.57 -11.83 9.02
C PRO A 482 1.20 -11.13 7.83
#